data_AF-A0AAV9BBW6-F1
#
_entry.id   AF-A0AAV9BBW6-F1
#
_cell.length_a   1.000
_cell.length_b   1.000
_cell.length_c   1.000
_cell.angle_alpha   90.00
_cell.angle_beta   90.00
_cell.angle_gamma   90.00
#
_symmetry.space_group_name_H-M   'P 1'
#
loop_
_entity.id
_entity.type
_entity.pdbx_description
1 polymer ?
#
loop_
_entity_poly.entity_id
_entity_poly.type
_entity_poly.pdbx_seq_one_letter_code
_entity_poly.pdbx_strand_id
1 'polypeptide(L)'
;MGICLPMYSVHSSEEPWNIWDFVATIVCVVGIVLAYFADTQLYDFTRKNEVMKELGMPVEPNLEKGLWRYSRHPNYFGEQLWWWGLFIYGWNVGHGWTFVGPLVNSLCLAYVTILVERRMLKKESRVDAYRLYQKTTSVWIPWFKSSLKGGKDKKL
;
A
#
# COMPACT_ATOMS: atom_id res chain seq x y z
N MET A 1 20.26 -2.43 8.51
CA MET A 1 20.04 -1.41 9.58
C MET A 1 18.59 -1.33 10.02
N GLY A 2 17.61 -1.15 9.12
CA GLY A 2 16.20 -0.92 9.50
C GLY A 2 15.48 -2.04 10.26
N ILE A 3 15.58 -3.30 9.82
CA ILE A 3 14.94 -4.46 10.49
C ILE A 3 15.77 -4.96 11.69
N CYS A 4 17.09 -4.78 11.62
CA CYS A 4 18.02 -5.31 12.60
C CYS A 4 17.95 -4.59 13.95
N LEU A 5 17.67 -3.29 13.97
CA LEU A 5 17.67 -2.50 15.21
C LEU A 5 16.47 -2.80 16.13
N PRO A 6 15.22 -2.89 15.64
CA PRO A 6 14.10 -3.32 16.47
C PRO A 6 14.24 -4.77 16.94
N MET A 7 14.70 -5.68 16.06
CA MET A 7 14.91 -7.08 16.44
C MET A 7 16.04 -7.25 17.47
N TYR A 8 17.13 -6.49 17.33
CA TYR A 8 18.20 -6.46 18.33
C TYR A 8 17.68 -5.94 19.68
N SER A 9 16.90 -4.87 19.67
CA SER A 9 16.31 -4.27 20.86
C SER A 9 15.38 -5.23 21.61
N VAL A 10 14.54 -5.98 20.89
CA VAL A 10 13.69 -7.04 21.47
C VAL A 10 14.53 -8.22 21.97
N HIS A 11 15.56 -8.64 21.22
CA HIS A 11 16.45 -9.72 21.65
C HIS A 11 17.27 -9.39 22.91
N SER A 12 17.63 -8.12 23.09
CA SER A 12 18.38 -7.65 24.25
C SER A 12 17.52 -7.43 25.50
N SER A 13 16.20 -7.58 25.41
CA SER A 13 15.28 -7.45 26.54
C SER A 13 15.00 -8.82 27.17
N GLU A 14 15.10 -8.90 28.49
CA GLU A 14 14.72 -10.10 29.27
C GLU A 14 13.25 -10.05 29.72
N GLU A 15 12.50 -9.03 29.32
CA GLU A 15 11.10 -8.87 29.71
C GLU A 15 10.21 -9.96 29.10
N PRO A 16 9.27 -10.53 29.87
CA PRO A 16 8.33 -11.50 29.35
C PRO A 16 7.39 -10.88 28.31
N TRP A 17 6.93 -11.71 27.37
CA TRP A 17 5.98 -11.30 26.35
C TRP A 17 4.71 -10.71 26.97
N ASN A 18 4.27 -9.57 26.45
CA ASN A 18 3.06 -8.91 26.88
C ASN A 18 2.07 -8.74 25.71
N ILE A 19 0.93 -8.11 25.99
CA ILE A 19 -0.14 -7.94 25.00
C ILE A 19 0.29 -7.10 23.79
N TRP A 20 1.21 -6.15 23.95
CA TRP A 20 1.69 -5.29 22.89
C TRP A 20 2.60 -6.03 21.90
N ASP A 21 3.35 -7.03 22.36
CA ASP A 21 4.12 -7.90 21.47
C ASP A 21 3.19 -8.70 20.54
N PHE A 22 2.07 -9.17 21.08
CA PHE A 22 1.04 -9.85 20.29
C PHE A 22 0.36 -8.89 19.30
N VAL A 23 0.01 -7.68 19.73
CA VAL A 23 -0.55 -6.63 18.85
C VAL A 23 0.42 -6.30 17.72
N ALA A 24 1.70 -6.06 18.03
CA ALA A 24 2.75 -5.79 17.05
C ALA A 24 2.90 -6.94 16.05
N THR A 25 2.89 -8.20 16.54
CA THR A 25 2.95 -9.40 15.71
C THR A 25 1.80 -9.43 14.71
N ILE A 26 0.56 -9.23 15.18
CA ILE A 26 -0.63 -9.22 14.32
C ILE A 26 -0.51 -8.14 13.26
N VAL A 27 -0.14 -6.91 13.65
CA VAL A 27 -0.01 -5.78 12.73
C VAL A 27 1.02 -6.09 11.63
N CYS A 28 2.18 -6.65 12.01
CA CYS A 28 3.22 -7.07 11.07
C CYS A 28 2.75 -8.17 10.11
N VAL A 29 2.12 -9.23 10.64
CA VAL A 29 1.62 -10.36 9.83
C VAL A 29 0.55 -9.89 8.85
N VAL A 30 -0.41 -9.09 9.30
CA VAL A 30 -1.44 -8.50 8.43
C VAL A 30 -0.78 -7.63 7.35
N GLY A 31 0.24 -6.84 7.71
CA GLY A 31 1.00 -6.04 6.77
C GLY A 31 1.64 -6.87 5.65
N ILE A 32 2.37 -7.93 6.02
CA ILE A 32 2.99 -8.86 5.06
C ILE A 32 1.95 -9.52 4.18
N VAL A 33 0.87 -10.05 4.77
CA VAL A 33 -0.17 -10.77 4.04
C VAL A 33 -0.85 -9.84 3.02
N LEU A 34 -1.18 -8.62 3.41
CA LEU A 34 -1.76 -7.62 2.50
C LEU A 34 -0.80 -7.26 1.37
N ALA A 35 0.49 -7.04 1.67
CA ALA A 35 1.50 -6.73 0.67
C ALA A 35 1.66 -7.89 -0.33
N TYR A 36 1.79 -9.12 0.18
CA TYR A 36 1.93 -10.32 -0.64
C TYR A 36 0.76 -10.50 -1.63
N PHE A 37 -0.48 -10.39 -1.16
CA PHE A 37 -1.64 -10.52 -2.04
C PHE A 37 -1.75 -9.36 -3.03
N ALA A 38 -1.45 -8.13 -2.61
CA ALA A 38 -1.47 -6.96 -3.47
C ALA A 38 -0.44 -7.05 -4.60
N ASP A 39 0.78 -7.44 -4.29
CA ASP A 39 1.87 -7.59 -5.27
C ASP A 39 1.60 -8.77 -6.22
N THR A 40 1.07 -9.89 -5.72
CA THR A 40 0.67 -11.02 -6.56
C THR A 40 -0.40 -10.60 -7.57
N GLN A 41 -1.43 -9.87 -7.12
CA GLN A 41 -2.47 -9.33 -8.01
C GLN A 41 -1.91 -8.37 -9.06
N LEU A 42 -0.94 -7.52 -8.68
CA LEU A 42 -0.30 -6.57 -9.60
C LEU A 42 0.59 -7.28 -10.62
N TYR A 43 1.34 -8.29 -10.19
CA TYR A 43 2.20 -9.10 -11.04
C TYR A 43 1.38 -9.85 -12.09
N ASP A 44 0.31 -10.53 -11.68
CA ASP A 44 -0.58 -11.24 -12.59
C ASP A 44 -1.25 -10.30 -13.60
N PHE A 45 -1.69 -9.11 -13.15
CA PHE A 45 -2.25 -8.09 -14.04
C PHE A 45 -1.24 -7.59 -15.07
N THR A 46 0.00 -7.31 -14.63
CA THR A 46 1.05 -6.80 -15.52
C THR A 46 1.44 -7.85 -16.55
N ARG A 47 1.67 -9.09 -16.12
CA ARG A 47 1.97 -10.23 -17.00
C ARG A 47 0.85 -10.47 -18.02
N LYS A 48 -0.41 -10.45 -17.56
CA LYS A 48 -1.57 -10.60 -18.45
C LYS A 48 -1.60 -9.50 -19.52
N ASN A 49 -1.37 -8.26 -19.13
CA ASN A 49 -1.35 -7.12 -20.05
C ASN A 49 -0.16 -7.15 -21.02
N GLU A 50 1.00 -7.67 -20.61
CA GLU A 50 2.15 -7.88 -21.49
C GLU A 50 1.81 -8.89 -22.59
N VAL A 51 1.27 -10.06 -22.22
CA VAL A 51 0.84 -11.09 -23.18
C VAL A 51 -0.24 -10.55 -24.14
N MET A 52 -1.24 -9.82 -23.62
CA MET A 52 -2.26 -9.20 -24.47
C MET A 52 -1.68 -8.22 -25.47
N LYS A 53 -0.68 -7.43 -25.07
CA LYS A 53 0.00 -6.47 -25.93
C LYS A 53 0.80 -7.16 -27.04
N GLU A 54 1.49 -8.26 -26.72
CA GLU A 54 2.23 -9.08 -27.70
C GLU A 54 1.29 -9.68 -28.75
N LEU A 55 0.09 -10.07 -28.34
CA LEU A 55 -0.95 -10.62 -29.22
C LEU A 55 -1.77 -9.55 -29.97
N GLY A 56 -1.44 -8.26 -29.81
CA GLY A 56 -2.18 -7.16 -30.45
C GLY A 56 -3.60 -6.95 -29.91
N MET A 57 -3.92 -7.53 -28.74
CA MET A 57 -5.22 -7.39 -28.09
C MET A 57 -5.30 -6.12 -27.24
N PRO A 58 -6.53 -5.58 -27.02
CA PRO A 58 -6.72 -4.46 -26.10
C PRO A 58 -6.30 -4.84 -24.67
N VAL A 59 -5.52 -3.97 -24.02
CA VAL A 59 -5.04 -4.16 -22.64
C VAL A 59 -5.96 -3.49 -21.62
N GLU A 60 -6.02 -4.03 -20.41
CA GLU A 60 -6.76 -3.40 -19.32
C GLU A 60 -5.98 -2.17 -18.80
N PRO A 61 -6.61 -0.98 -18.69
CA PRO A 61 -5.90 0.25 -18.35
C PRO A 61 -5.43 0.28 -16.89
N ASN A 62 -6.26 -0.24 -15.97
CA ASN A 62 -6.05 -0.22 -14.52
C ASN A 62 -6.43 -1.57 -13.89
N LEU A 63 -5.78 -1.90 -12.77
CA LEU A 63 -6.19 -3.00 -11.91
C LEU A 63 -7.21 -2.50 -10.89
N GLU A 64 -8.49 -2.81 -11.10
CA GLU A 64 -9.59 -2.38 -10.22
C GLU A 64 -10.29 -3.56 -9.50
N LYS A 65 -9.58 -4.68 -9.38
CA LYS A 65 -10.07 -5.94 -8.79
C LYS A 65 -9.29 -6.28 -7.52
N GLY A 66 -9.85 -7.15 -6.69
CA GLY A 66 -9.20 -7.59 -5.45
C GLY A 66 -8.95 -6.43 -4.49
N LEU A 67 -7.75 -6.38 -3.91
CA LEU A 67 -7.35 -5.33 -2.95
C LEU A 67 -7.27 -3.95 -3.61
N TRP A 68 -6.91 -3.93 -4.89
CA TRP A 68 -6.79 -2.70 -5.69
C TRP A 68 -8.15 -2.03 -5.94
N ARG A 69 -9.27 -2.72 -5.69
CA ARG A 69 -10.59 -2.06 -5.70
C ARG A 69 -10.74 -1.04 -4.58
N TYR A 70 -10.06 -1.25 -3.45
CA TYR A 70 -10.23 -0.48 -2.21
C TYR A 70 -9.14 0.57 -2.00
N SER A 71 -7.95 0.33 -2.56
CA SER A 71 -6.82 1.25 -2.47
C SER A 71 -6.02 1.22 -3.77
N ARG A 72 -5.45 2.35 -4.16
CA ARG A 72 -4.58 2.46 -5.32
C ARG A 72 -3.18 1.92 -5.07
N HIS A 73 -2.76 1.79 -3.81
CA HIS A 73 -1.49 1.20 -3.40
C HIS A 73 -1.68 0.34 -2.14
N PRO A 74 -2.41 -0.80 -2.25
CA PRO A 74 -2.69 -1.65 -1.09
C PRO A 74 -1.42 -2.33 -0.56
N ASN A 75 -0.42 -2.56 -1.42
CA ASN A 75 0.89 -3.05 -1.02
C ASN A 75 1.65 -2.04 -0.14
N TYR A 76 1.58 -0.75 -0.44
CA TYR A 76 2.21 0.29 0.38
C TYR A 76 1.55 0.39 1.75
N PHE A 77 0.24 0.17 1.82
CA PHE A 77 -0.42 0.08 3.12
C PHE A 77 0.07 -1.12 3.94
N GLY A 78 0.26 -2.28 3.32
CA GLY A 78 0.87 -3.45 3.97
C GLY A 78 2.28 -3.17 4.48
N GLU A 79 3.10 -2.50 3.69
CA GLU A 79 4.44 -2.06 4.09
C GLU A 79 4.40 -1.08 5.26
N GLN A 80 3.44 -0.16 5.27
CA GLN A 80 3.26 0.76 6.39
C GLN A 80 2.90 0.00 7.67
N LEU A 81 1.94 -0.93 7.61
CA LEU A 81 1.61 -1.77 8.77
C LEU A 81 2.83 -2.52 9.31
N TRP A 82 3.68 -3.06 8.42
CA TRP A 82 4.92 -3.71 8.84
C TRP A 82 5.84 -2.77 9.63
N TRP A 83 6.14 -1.58 9.10
CA TRP A 83 7.04 -0.63 9.78
C TRP A 83 6.46 -0.07 11.08
N TRP A 84 5.16 0.21 11.11
CA TRP A 84 4.48 0.65 12.33
C TRP A 84 4.39 -0.48 13.37
N GLY A 85 4.25 -1.74 12.95
CA GLY A 85 4.35 -2.90 13.84
C GLY A 85 5.73 -3.05 14.47
N LEU A 86 6.81 -2.86 13.70
CA LEU A 86 8.17 -2.83 14.24
C LEU A 86 8.39 -1.71 15.26
N PHE A 87 7.76 -0.55 15.05
CA PHE A 87 7.78 0.52 16.04
C PHE A 87 7.03 0.15 17.32
N ILE A 88 5.88 -0.54 17.25
CA ILE A 88 5.16 -0.99 18.44
C ILE A 88 6.05 -1.89 19.30
N TYR A 89 6.82 -2.81 18.70
CA TYR A 89 7.82 -3.60 19.43
C TYR A 89 8.85 -2.71 20.14
N GLY A 90 9.50 -1.80 19.40
CA GLY A 90 10.52 -0.92 19.96
C GLY A 90 9.99 0.01 21.05
N TRP A 91 8.76 0.51 20.90
CA TRP A 91 8.10 1.32 21.92
C TRP A 91 7.77 0.52 23.18
N ASN A 92 7.32 -0.74 23.04
CA ASN A 92 6.98 -1.62 24.15
C ASN A 92 8.17 -1.84 25.11
N VAL A 93 9.38 -1.97 24.56
CA VAL A 93 10.63 -2.13 25.33
C VAL A 93 11.29 -0.79 25.71
N GLY A 94 10.57 0.34 25.62
CA GLY A 94 11.06 1.66 26.04
C GLY A 94 11.93 2.39 25.00
N HIS A 95 12.13 1.83 23.82
CA HIS A 95 12.90 2.43 22.72
C HIS A 95 12.00 3.20 21.74
N GLY A 96 11.27 4.19 22.28
CA GLY A 96 10.35 5.02 21.49
C GLY A 96 11.01 5.76 20.32
N TRP A 97 12.32 6.03 20.38
CA TRP A 97 13.09 6.66 19.29
C TRP A 97 13.05 5.87 17.97
N THR A 98 12.68 4.59 18.00
CA THR A 98 12.49 3.74 16.82
C THR A 98 11.40 4.25 15.86
N PHE A 99 10.54 5.19 16.29
CA PHE A 99 9.52 5.84 15.45
C PHE A 99 10.10 6.53 14.20
N VAL A 100 11.38 6.89 14.22
CA VAL A 100 12.07 7.49 13.06
C VAL A 100 12.03 6.56 11.85
N GLY A 101 12.07 5.24 12.06
CA GLY A 101 11.98 4.23 11.01
C GLY A 101 10.69 4.32 10.18
N PRO A 102 9.50 4.06 10.75
CA PRO A 102 8.23 4.18 10.02
C PRO A 102 7.97 5.60 9.51
N LEU A 103 8.44 6.65 10.19
CA LEU A 103 8.29 8.02 9.71
C LEU A 103 9.05 8.25 8.40
N VAL A 104 10.33 7.89 8.36
CA VAL A 104 11.15 8.01 7.14
C VAL A 104 10.59 7.13 6.03
N ASN A 105 10.16 5.91 6.35
CA ASN A 105 9.53 5.03 5.36
C ASN A 105 8.24 5.63 4.79
N SER A 106 7.40 6.22 5.65
CA SER A 106 6.16 6.88 5.24
C SER A 106 6.39 8.05 4.29
N LEU A 107 7.42 8.87 4.56
CA LEU A 107 7.80 9.98 3.68
C LEU A 107 8.35 9.48 2.34
N CYS A 108 9.16 8.41 2.35
CA CYS A 108 9.65 7.77 1.14
C CYS A 108 8.49 7.25 0.28
N LEU A 109 7.56 6.51 0.88
CA LEU A 109 6.38 5.99 0.18
C LEU A 109 5.46 7.10 -0.34
N ALA A 110 5.30 8.21 0.40
CA ALA A 110 4.59 9.39 -0.08
C ALA A 110 5.20 9.91 -1.38
N TYR A 111 6.52 10.06 -1.39
CA TYR A 111 7.24 10.53 -2.56
C TYR A 111 7.16 9.55 -3.74
N VAL A 112 7.39 8.26 -3.50
CA VAL A 112 7.29 7.21 -4.53
C VAL A 112 5.87 7.14 -5.10
N THR A 113 4.84 7.26 -4.27
CA THR A 113 3.44 7.32 -4.72
C THR A 113 3.24 8.43 -5.74
N ILE A 114 3.70 9.65 -5.43
CA ILE A 114 3.60 10.79 -6.36
C ILE A 114 4.30 10.48 -7.69
N LEU A 115 5.50 9.89 -7.66
CA LEU A 115 6.24 9.54 -8.87
C LEU A 115 5.51 8.50 -9.72
N VAL A 116 4.95 7.47 -9.09
CA VAL A 116 4.21 6.40 -9.77
C VAL A 116 2.92 6.95 -10.38
N GLU A 117 2.12 7.71 -9.62
CA GLU A 117 0.88 8.29 -10.13
C GLU A 117 1.14 9.23 -11.31
N ARG A 118 2.18 10.09 -11.21
CA ARG A 118 2.59 10.96 -12.34
C ARG A 118 3.00 10.15 -13.57
N ARG A 119 3.69 9.03 -13.39
CA ARG A 119 4.07 8.15 -14.50
C ARG A 119 2.85 7.51 -15.16
N MET A 120 1.85 7.11 -14.38
CA MET A 120 0.61 6.54 -14.93
C MET A 120 -0.18 7.58 -15.74
N LEU A 121 -0.21 8.83 -15.28
CA LEU A 121 -0.88 9.94 -15.99
C LEU A 121 -0.18 10.38 -17.29
N LYS A 122 1.08 10.03 -17.51
CA LYS A 122 1.80 10.34 -18.77
C LYS A 122 1.40 9.44 -19.94
N LYS A 123 0.71 8.31 -19.70
CA LYS A 123 0.30 7.38 -20.75
C LYS A 123 -1.09 7.76 -21.26
N GLU A 124 -1.14 8.39 -22.43
CA GLU A 124 -2.41 8.86 -23.03
C GLU A 124 -3.45 7.76 -23.17
N SER A 125 -3.04 6.54 -23.54
CA SER A 125 -3.95 5.40 -23.71
C SER A 125 -4.72 4.97 -22.46
N ARG A 126 -4.29 5.40 -21.25
CA ARG A 126 -4.95 5.06 -19.98
C ARG A 126 -5.24 6.25 -19.08
N VAL A 127 -4.91 7.48 -19.50
CA VAL A 127 -4.96 8.65 -18.63
C VAL A 127 -6.37 8.93 -18.10
N ASP A 128 -7.39 8.80 -18.96
CA ASP A 128 -8.77 9.09 -18.57
C ASP A 128 -9.33 8.04 -17.63
N ALA A 129 -9.05 6.76 -17.90
CA ALA A 129 -9.38 5.66 -16.99
C ALA A 129 -8.69 5.83 -15.64
N TYR A 130 -7.40 6.21 -15.62
CA TYR A 130 -6.66 6.40 -14.37
C TYR A 130 -7.16 7.60 -13.56
N ARG A 131 -7.54 8.71 -14.22
CA ARG A 131 -8.18 9.86 -13.54
C ARG A 131 -9.50 9.48 -12.89
N LEU A 132 -10.29 8.63 -13.54
CA LEU A 132 -11.54 8.11 -12.97
C LEU A 132 -11.25 7.26 -11.71
N TYR A 133 -10.23 6.42 -11.80
CA TYR A 133 -9.78 5.59 -10.69
C TYR A 133 -9.28 6.44 -9.50
N GLN A 134 -8.52 7.51 -9.76
CA GLN A 134 -8.07 8.46 -8.73
C GLN A 134 -9.22 9.15 -7.98
N LYS A 135 -10.35 9.40 -8.64
CA LYS A 135 -11.52 10.05 -8.02
C LYS A 135 -12.34 9.10 -7.15
N THR A 136 -12.30 7.81 -7.45
CA THR A 136 -13.22 6.82 -6.86
C THR A 136 -12.54 5.96 -5.80
N THR A 137 -11.21 5.82 -5.83
CA THR A 137 -10.47 4.86 -5.00
C THR A 137 -9.48 5.58 -4.09
N SER A 138 -9.36 5.17 -2.83
CA SER A 138 -8.40 5.76 -1.87
C SER A 138 -6.95 5.54 -2.29
N VAL A 139 -6.02 6.42 -1.87
CA VAL A 139 -4.60 6.33 -2.25
C VAL A 139 -3.94 5.13 -1.56
N TRP A 140 -4.02 5.06 -0.22
CA TRP A 140 -3.29 4.10 0.62
C TRP A 140 -4.21 3.25 1.48
N ILE A 141 -5.03 3.89 2.31
CA ILE A 141 -5.92 3.19 3.26
C ILE A 141 -7.05 2.51 2.47
N PRO A 142 -7.22 1.19 2.56
CA PRO A 142 -8.32 0.49 1.91
C PRO A 142 -9.67 1.07 2.33
N TRP A 143 -10.42 1.62 1.37
CA TRP A 143 -11.72 2.22 1.62
C TRP A 143 -12.71 1.92 0.49
N PHE A 144 -14.00 1.99 0.78
CA PHE A 144 -15.03 1.73 -0.22
C PHE A 144 -14.98 2.77 -1.35
N LYS A 145 -15.25 2.32 -2.58
CA LYS A 145 -15.27 3.21 -3.74
C LYS A 145 -16.29 4.33 -3.56
N SER A 146 -15.84 5.57 -3.73
CA SER A 146 -16.72 6.72 -3.76
C SER A 146 -17.53 6.69 -5.06
N SER A 147 -18.85 6.78 -4.96
CA SER A 147 -19.71 6.98 -6.13
C SER A 147 -19.45 8.37 -6.68
N LEU A 148 -19.15 8.48 -7.98
CA LEU A 148 -19.25 9.77 -8.65
C LEU A 148 -20.71 10.19 -8.57
N LYS A 149 -21.05 11.11 -7.66
CA LYS A 149 -22.37 11.75 -7.71
C LYS A 149 -22.50 12.35 -9.10
N GLY A 150 -23.48 11.85 -9.85
CA GLY A 150 -23.74 12.23 -11.24
C GLY A 150 -23.72 13.74 -11.37
N GLY A 151 -23.11 14.22 -12.45
CA GLY A 151 -23.27 15.59 -12.88
C GLY A 151 -24.75 15.91 -12.88
N LYS A 152 -25.15 16.96 -12.15
CA LYS A 152 -26.49 17.51 -12.29
C LYS A 152 -26.71 17.78 -13.77
N ASP A 153 -27.70 17.10 -14.36
CA ASP A 153 -28.37 17.55 -15.57
C ASP A 153 -28.80 19.00 -15.35
N LYS A 154 -28.00 19.94 -15.86
CA LYS A 154 -28.51 21.28 -16.20
C LYS A 154 -28.91 21.21 -17.67
N LYS A 155 -30.07 20.62 -17.93
CA LYS A 155 -30.91 21.03 -19.05
C LYS A 155 -31.56 22.36 -18.65
N LEU A 156 -31.16 23.43 -19.32
CA LEU A 156 -31.90 24.67 -19.49
C LEU A 156 -31.55 25.18 -20.89
#